data_AF-A0A7W7VAE8-F1
#
_entry.id   AF-A0A7W7VAE8-F1
#
_cell.length_a   1.000
_cell.length_b   1.000
_cell.length_c   1.000
_cell.angle_alpha   90.00
_cell.angle_beta   90.00
_cell.angle_gamma   90.00
#
_symmetry.space_group_name_H-M   'P 1'
#
loop_
_entity.id
_entity.type
_entity.pdbx_description
1 polymer ?
#
loop_
_entity_poly.entity_id
_entity_poly.type
_entity_poly.pdbx_seq_one_letter_code
_entity_poly.pdbx_strand_id
1 'polypeptide(L)'
;MTVTLGELYDVVHDRLERVTSVRLPGDDPFAHALALRQVDTLVKHVHLLLRQPGDRIDATADDTFRHLHHARRALDGAARWLPPIAPDSAANDGPLGSAVEASGAVIDLIRGHRDGTGAPVTPYALAFTTRSAQAYHLRHASRILHSASRIVHAVSQTLDNWNASVRLQTAHASLQYASVQARHAGADADPALAAFPQALPLTPVPALSTDPLTRATDRIRDDCEQLSRAAYETLHGRSARPLSGSDLQLIIRWRSLGTMLAGRLLVQAAAEAPNEAGTSLRSCADRFRSAAHAWRNVRERWDRVVDVDDPRIRPRLPRPSYEMVHRGQIFRMPQGTVPHPAVEIARATALRAGRLLFGGDWDPDSGNGPPRTRSAPDIVADSGGIAELAQTAYRLTATDWRIAVAAPRAVMAIEHRLLTDIPEHRPADHPYRFYPLHGHQLERIRTSFQQVCAAQQAAAQSLLAAAPDIGMDTSRAVLDATAHRHITAQTWAPVPAPNPVARGAIARGAAAPQPATPGRGARA
;
A
#
# COMPACT_ATOMS: atom_id res chain seq x y z
N MET A 1 -7.50 7.89 8.02
CA MET A 1 -6.52 8.90 7.60
C MET A 1 -5.16 8.29 7.80
N THR A 2 -4.55 7.87 6.70
CA THR A 2 -3.16 7.40 6.66
C THR A 2 -2.24 8.51 7.13
N VAL A 3 -1.47 8.22 8.17
CA VAL A 3 -0.37 9.08 8.59
C VAL A 3 0.80 8.87 7.64
N THR A 4 1.45 9.95 7.24
CA THR A 4 2.65 9.95 6.40
C THR A 4 3.93 10.10 7.21
N LEU A 5 5.07 9.73 6.62
CA LEU A 5 6.37 9.89 7.26
C LEU A 5 6.69 11.35 7.60
N GLY A 6 6.34 12.29 6.71
CA GLY A 6 6.54 13.73 6.94
C GLY A 6 5.77 14.21 8.16
N GLU A 7 4.48 13.87 8.25
CA GLU A 7 3.62 14.21 9.39
C GLU A 7 4.17 13.65 10.71
N LEU A 8 4.65 12.39 10.72
CA LEU A 8 5.27 11.83 11.92
C LEU A 8 6.54 12.59 12.31
N TYR A 9 7.39 12.94 11.35
CA TYR A 9 8.57 13.74 11.64
C TYR A 9 8.21 15.12 12.16
N ASP A 10 7.23 15.80 11.58
CA ASP A 10 6.77 17.10 12.05
C ASP A 10 6.24 17.02 13.49
N VAL A 11 5.45 15.98 13.80
CA VAL A 11 5.01 15.72 15.19
C VAL A 11 6.19 15.50 16.14
N VAL A 12 7.23 14.76 15.72
CA VAL A 12 8.45 14.58 16.53
C VAL A 12 9.15 15.93 16.77
N HIS A 13 9.34 16.73 15.72
CA HIS A 13 10.03 18.02 15.83
C HIS A 13 9.25 19.00 16.70
N ASP A 14 7.94 19.11 16.50
CA ASP A 14 7.06 19.97 17.30
C ASP A 14 7.08 19.60 18.78
N ARG A 15 7.01 18.29 19.10
CA ARG A 15 7.06 17.81 20.49
C ARG A 15 8.42 18.12 21.13
N LEU A 16 9.53 17.94 20.40
CA LEU A 16 10.87 18.28 20.89
C LEU A 16 11.08 19.79 21.07
N GLU A 17 10.53 20.60 20.18
CA GLU A 17 10.60 22.06 20.28
C GLU A 17 9.84 22.57 21.52
N ARG A 18 8.65 22.00 21.80
CA ARG A 18 7.91 22.28 23.04
C ARG A 18 8.70 21.87 24.29
N VAL A 19 9.35 20.70 24.28
CA VAL A 19 10.18 20.26 25.42
C VAL A 19 11.37 21.19 25.64
N THR A 20 12.03 21.63 24.58
CA THR A 20 13.23 22.48 24.70
C THR A 20 12.92 23.96 24.98
N SER A 21 11.67 24.38 24.83
CA SER A 21 11.19 25.72 25.19
C SER A 21 10.67 25.80 26.63
N VAL A 22 10.18 24.69 27.18
CA VAL A 22 9.83 24.57 28.60
C VAL A 22 11.10 24.29 29.40
N ARG A 23 11.41 25.12 30.42
CA ARG A 23 12.51 24.81 31.34
C ARG A 23 12.22 23.46 32.00
N LEU A 24 13.17 22.53 31.93
CA LEU A 24 13.09 21.28 32.70
C LEU A 24 12.86 21.64 34.18
N PRO A 25 11.98 20.93 34.89
CA PRO A 25 11.72 21.19 36.30
C PRO A 25 13.05 21.14 37.07
N GLY A 26 13.32 22.23 37.81
CA GLY A 26 14.57 22.42 38.54
C GLY A 26 14.79 21.35 39.60
N ASP A 27 16.05 20.99 39.78
CA ASP A 27 16.63 20.13 40.82
C ASP A 27 16.00 18.76 41.08
N ASP A 28 15.04 18.28 40.29
CA ASP A 28 14.46 16.94 40.44
C ASP A 28 15.37 15.87 39.79
N PRO A 29 16.10 15.05 40.57
CA PRO A 29 17.02 14.05 40.04
C PRO A 29 16.30 12.93 39.30
N PHE A 30 15.03 12.66 39.64
CA PHE A 30 14.22 11.65 38.96
C PHE A 30 13.77 12.16 37.59
N ALA A 31 13.31 13.41 37.49
CA ALA A 31 12.99 14.04 36.20
C ALA A 31 14.22 14.13 35.28
N HIS A 32 15.40 14.45 35.82
CA HIS A 32 16.66 14.44 35.07
C HIS A 32 17.01 13.04 34.54
N ALA A 33 16.90 12.01 35.39
CA ALA A 33 17.12 10.63 34.97
C ALA A 33 16.16 10.23 33.85
N LEU A 34 14.88 10.54 34.00
CA LEU A 34 13.83 10.22 33.03
C LEU A 34 14.08 10.87 31.68
N ALA A 35 14.40 12.17 31.68
CA ALA A 35 14.74 12.92 30.49
C ALA A 35 15.97 12.31 29.77
N LEU A 36 17.02 11.93 30.50
CA LEU A 36 18.22 11.34 29.91
C LEU A 36 17.96 9.94 29.34
N ARG A 37 17.10 9.14 29.99
CA ARG A 37 16.68 7.83 29.47
C ARG A 37 15.88 7.96 28.17
N GLN A 38 14.99 8.94 28.12
CA GLN A 38 14.20 9.25 26.93
C GLN A 38 15.08 9.80 25.79
N VAL A 39 16.08 10.64 26.11
CA VAL A 39 17.12 11.06 25.15
C VAL A 39 17.90 9.86 24.60
N ASP A 40 18.40 8.96 25.45
CA ASP A 40 19.09 7.75 24.99
C ASP A 40 18.18 6.92 24.05
N THR A 41 16.88 6.85 24.33
CA THR A 41 15.90 6.17 23.47
C THR A 41 15.75 6.86 22.11
N LEU A 42 15.65 8.19 22.06
CA LEU A 42 15.65 8.95 20.80
C LEU A 42 16.93 8.73 20.00
N VAL A 43 18.09 8.74 20.66
CA VAL A 43 19.39 8.50 20.01
C VAL A 43 19.47 7.06 19.47
N LYS A 44 18.90 6.08 20.20
CA LYS A 44 18.74 4.70 19.71
C LYS A 44 17.82 4.63 18.49
N HIS A 45 16.71 5.36 18.47
CA HIS A 45 15.82 5.41 17.32
C HIS A 45 16.51 5.97 16.08
N VAL A 46 17.22 7.09 16.22
CA VAL A 46 18.03 7.66 15.14
C VAL A 46 19.07 6.64 14.66
N HIS A 47 19.77 5.98 15.58
CA HIS A 47 20.74 4.94 15.24
C HIS A 47 20.11 3.77 14.46
N LEU A 48 18.88 3.35 14.82
CA LEU A 48 18.16 2.30 14.10
C LEU A 48 17.76 2.74 12.68
N LEU A 49 17.26 3.97 12.52
CA LEU A 49 16.81 4.49 11.23
C LEU A 49 17.95 4.70 10.23
N LEU A 50 19.12 5.08 10.73
CA LEU A 50 20.30 5.26 9.87
C LEU A 50 20.92 3.91 9.47
N ARG A 51 20.63 2.82 10.20
CA ARG A 51 21.28 1.52 10.01
C ARG A 51 20.54 0.73 8.94
N GLN A 52 21.11 0.64 7.75
CA GLN A 52 20.57 -0.23 6.70
C GLN A 52 20.79 -1.71 7.05
N PRO A 53 19.78 -2.58 6.83
CA PRO A 53 20.00 -4.01 6.78
C PRO A 53 20.70 -4.38 5.45
N GLY A 54 21.99 -4.72 5.52
CA GLY A 54 22.69 -5.45 4.45
C GLY A 54 23.64 -4.67 3.55
N ASP A 55 23.71 -3.34 3.64
CA ASP A 55 24.62 -2.52 2.82
C ASP A 55 25.80 -1.96 3.62
N ARG A 56 26.94 -1.76 2.93
CA ARG A 56 28.11 -1.06 3.47
C ARG A 56 27.69 0.37 3.83
N ILE A 57 27.83 0.72 5.10
CA ILE A 57 27.57 2.06 5.63
C ILE A 57 28.36 3.07 4.78
N ASP A 58 27.65 4.02 4.16
CA ASP A 58 28.26 5.13 3.45
C ASP A 58 29.22 5.87 4.41
N ALA A 59 30.43 6.20 3.97
CA ALA A 59 31.50 6.72 4.85
C ALA A 59 31.08 8.00 5.60
N THR A 60 30.12 8.75 5.05
CA THR A 60 29.54 9.96 5.64
C THR A 60 28.56 9.68 6.79
N ALA A 61 27.82 8.57 6.72
CA ALA A 61 26.98 8.13 7.83
C ALA A 61 27.82 7.56 8.98
N ASP A 62 28.98 6.97 8.67
CA ASP A 62 29.89 6.34 9.65
C ASP A 62 30.36 7.32 10.74
N ASP A 63 30.69 8.56 10.38
CA ASP A 63 31.09 9.59 11.36
C ASP A 63 29.92 9.98 12.27
N THR A 64 28.72 10.18 11.71
CA THR A 64 27.51 10.42 12.51
C THR A 64 27.28 9.26 13.47
N PHE A 65 27.38 8.02 12.99
CA PHE A 65 27.25 6.82 13.81
C PHE A 65 28.26 6.73 14.95
N ARG A 66 29.53 7.02 14.66
CA ARG A 66 30.60 7.03 15.66
C ARG A 66 30.28 7.99 16.79
N HIS A 67 29.85 9.22 16.46
CA HIS A 67 29.49 10.22 17.47
C HIS A 67 28.19 9.88 18.21
N LEU A 68 27.20 9.24 17.57
CA LEU A 68 26.05 8.69 18.28
C LEU A 68 26.46 7.61 19.28
N HIS A 69 27.42 6.75 18.92
CA HIS A 69 27.94 5.73 19.81
C HIS A 69 28.69 6.35 21.01
N HIS A 70 29.49 7.40 20.77
CA HIS A 70 30.16 8.14 21.85
C HIS A 70 29.17 8.82 22.79
N ALA A 71 28.14 9.47 22.24
CA ALA A 71 27.07 10.09 23.01
C ALA A 71 26.37 9.06 23.91
N ARG A 72 25.98 7.90 23.36
CA ARG A 72 25.32 6.83 24.12
C ARG A 72 26.20 6.29 25.24
N ARG A 73 27.48 6.00 24.97
CA ARG A 73 28.42 5.57 26.03
C ARG A 73 28.56 6.60 27.14
N ALA A 74 28.53 7.89 26.80
CA ALA A 74 28.61 8.97 27.77
C ALA A 74 27.31 9.10 28.59
N LEU A 75 26.13 8.97 27.96
CA LEU A 75 24.83 8.91 28.64
C LEU A 75 24.74 7.70 29.59
N ASP A 76 25.11 6.51 29.13
CA ASP A 76 25.16 5.29 29.96
C ASP A 76 26.16 5.44 31.13
N GLY A 77 27.26 6.16 30.91
CA GLY A 77 28.23 6.49 31.95
C GLY A 77 27.68 7.45 33.01
N ALA A 78 26.92 8.47 32.60
CA ALA A 78 26.27 9.41 33.50
C ALA A 78 25.11 8.76 34.29
N ALA A 79 24.36 7.86 33.64
CA ALA A 79 23.18 7.20 34.22
C ALA A 79 23.48 6.44 35.52
N ARG A 80 24.73 6.03 35.74
CA ARG A 80 25.12 5.32 36.97
C ARG A 80 24.94 6.18 38.22
N TRP A 81 25.03 7.51 38.09
CA TRP A 81 24.96 8.46 39.21
C TRP A 81 23.56 9.09 39.33
N LEU A 82 22.58 8.55 38.62
CA LEU A 82 21.19 9.00 38.64
C LEU A 82 20.29 7.94 39.27
N PRO A 83 19.12 8.33 39.80
CA PRO A 83 18.14 7.37 40.29
C PRO A 83 17.78 6.32 39.24
N PRO A 84 17.60 5.04 39.63
CA PRO A 84 17.13 4.01 38.72
C PRO A 84 15.69 4.30 38.29
N ILE A 85 15.38 4.01 37.03
CA ILE A 85 14.05 4.24 36.45
C ILE A 85 13.47 2.92 36.02
N ALA A 86 12.23 2.65 36.44
CA ALA A 86 11.49 1.50 35.94
C ALA A 86 11.28 1.64 34.42
N PRO A 87 11.44 0.55 33.65
CA PRO A 87 11.31 0.58 32.19
C PRO A 87 9.95 1.12 31.73
N ASP A 88 8.87 0.88 32.48
CA ASP A 88 7.51 1.31 32.12
C ASP A 88 7.28 2.81 32.34
N SER A 89 7.90 3.41 33.36
CA SER A 89 7.86 4.85 33.62
C SER A 89 8.62 5.66 32.56
N ALA A 90 9.59 5.04 31.87
CA ALA A 90 10.41 5.71 30.85
C ALA A 90 9.68 5.96 29.52
N ALA A 91 8.64 5.18 29.22
CA ALA A 91 7.98 5.20 27.92
C ALA A 91 6.84 6.21 27.81
N ASN A 92 6.09 6.45 28.90
CA ASN A 92 4.76 7.10 28.80
C ASN A 92 4.60 8.39 29.63
N ASP A 93 5.54 8.72 30.52
CA ASP A 93 5.39 9.90 31.41
C ASP A 93 6.26 11.09 30.93
N GLY A 94 5.64 12.28 30.92
CA GLY A 94 6.30 13.57 30.66
C GLY A 94 6.31 14.05 29.20
N PRO A 95 6.68 15.33 28.96
CA PRO A 95 6.56 15.97 27.65
C PRO A 95 7.52 15.39 26.59
N LEU A 96 8.62 14.76 27.01
CA LEU A 96 9.59 14.11 26.12
C LEU A 96 9.20 12.66 25.77
N GLY A 97 8.42 11.97 26.62
CA GLY A 97 7.89 10.64 26.33
C GLY A 97 7.03 10.62 25.06
N SER A 98 6.21 11.65 24.87
CA SER A 98 5.42 11.83 23.64
C SER A 98 6.30 11.97 22.38
N ALA A 99 7.46 12.62 22.46
CA ALA A 99 8.40 12.69 21.33
C ALA A 99 9.06 11.33 21.06
N VAL A 100 9.38 10.56 22.10
CA VAL A 100 9.91 9.19 21.99
C VAL A 100 8.90 8.28 21.28
N GLU A 101 7.63 8.34 21.69
CA GLU A 101 6.53 7.57 21.08
C GLU A 101 6.38 7.90 19.59
N ALA A 102 6.32 9.19 19.23
CA ALA A 102 6.24 9.61 17.83
C ALA A 102 7.47 9.16 17.02
N SER A 103 8.66 9.20 17.61
CA SER A 103 9.88 8.71 16.96
C SER A 103 9.86 7.18 16.80
N GLY A 104 9.23 6.44 17.71
CA GLY A 104 8.98 5.00 17.57
C GLY A 104 8.02 4.70 16.43
N ALA A 105 6.94 5.49 16.31
CA ALA A 105 5.97 5.38 15.23
C ALA A 105 6.61 5.57 13.84
N VAL A 106 7.65 6.41 13.70
CA VAL A 106 8.43 6.51 12.44
C VAL A 106 9.08 5.18 12.07
N ILE A 107 9.70 4.50 13.05
CA ILE A 107 10.34 3.20 12.84
C ILE A 107 9.29 2.16 12.46
N ASP A 108 8.16 2.14 13.17
CA ASP A 108 7.08 1.18 12.93
C ASP A 108 6.42 1.41 11.59
N LEU A 109 6.26 2.68 11.17
CA LEU A 109 5.74 3.03 9.86
C LEU A 109 6.63 2.44 8.75
N ILE A 110 7.95 2.61 8.83
CA ILE A 110 8.89 2.06 7.84
C ILE A 110 8.90 0.53 7.87
N ARG A 111 8.93 -0.06 9.07
CA ARG A 111 8.92 -1.52 9.27
C ARG A 111 7.65 -2.17 8.77
N GLY A 112 6.50 -1.48 8.86
CA GLY A 112 5.20 -2.00 8.42
C GLY A 112 5.14 -2.39 6.94
N HIS A 113 6.06 -1.89 6.12
CA HIS A 113 6.18 -2.29 4.72
C HIS A 113 6.87 -3.65 4.51
N ARG A 114 7.26 -4.33 5.59
CA ARG A 114 7.88 -5.66 5.60
C ARG A 114 7.15 -6.61 6.55
N ASP A 115 7.19 -7.90 6.27
CA ASP A 115 6.65 -8.93 7.16
C ASP A 115 7.65 -9.32 8.27
N GLY A 116 7.25 -10.27 9.13
CA GLY A 116 8.10 -10.78 10.22
C GLY A 116 9.39 -11.46 9.76
N THR A 117 9.52 -11.79 8.47
CA THR A 117 10.76 -12.33 7.87
C THR A 117 11.63 -11.24 7.24
N GLY A 118 11.15 -9.98 7.22
CA GLY A 118 11.81 -8.85 6.58
C GLY A 118 11.53 -8.73 5.07
N ALA A 119 10.68 -9.60 4.51
CA ALA A 119 10.32 -9.56 3.10
C ALA A 119 9.34 -8.42 2.83
N PRO A 120 9.44 -7.72 1.67
CA PRO A 120 8.56 -6.61 1.37
C PRO A 120 7.10 -7.06 1.18
N VAL A 121 6.14 -6.33 1.76
CA VAL A 121 4.69 -6.57 1.60
C VAL A 121 3.97 -5.46 0.85
N THR A 122 4.68 -4.38 0.52
CA THR A 122 4.15 -3.25 -0.26
C THR A 122 5.20 -2.80 -1.28
N PRO A 123 4.82 -2.04 -2.32
CA PRO A 123 5.78 -1.57 -3.31
C PRO A 123 6.72 -0.48 -2.79
N TYR A 124 6.45 0.08 -1.61
CA TYR A 124 7.25 1.12 -0.98
C TYR A 124 8.36 0.58 -0.08
N ALA A 125 8.41 -0.72 0.17
CA ALA A 125 9.40 -1.33 1.07
C ALA A 125 10.88 -1.09 0.65
N LEU A 126 11.09 -0.69 -0.61
CA LEU A 126 12.39 -0.36 -1.18
C LEU A 126 12.66 1.16 -1.24
N ALA A 127 11.74 2.02 -0.77
CA ALA A 127 11.91 3.46 -0.85
C ALA A 127 13.18 3.97 -0.12
N PHE A 128 13.65 3.22 0.88
CA PHE A 128 14.84 3.56 1.69
C PHE A 128 16.12 2.86 1.26
N THR A 129 16.18 2.28 0.06
CA THR A 129 17.41 1.67 -0.47
C THR A 129 18.30 2.66 -1.21
N THR A 130 17.92 3.93 -1.32
CA THR A 130 18.69 4.96 -2.03
C THR A 130 19.44 5.89 -1.07
N ARG A 131 20.53 6.49 -1.55
CA ARG A 131 21.29 7.51 -0.80
C ARG A 131 20.44 8.75 -0.47
N SER A 132 19.57 9.18 -1.39
CA SER A 132 18.66 10.32 -1.17
C SER A 132 17.63 10.05 -0.06
N ALA A 133 17.25 8.79 0.13
CA ALA A 133 16.38 8.40 1.23
C ALA A 133 17.08 8.36 2.58
N GLN A 134 18.34 7.94 2.61
CA GLN A 134 19.17 8.08 3.80
C GLN A 134 19.40 9.55 4.16
N ALA A 135 19.63 10.41 3.16
CA ALA A 135 19.76 11.85 3.36
C ALA A 135 18.50 12.47 3.98
N TYR A 136 17.30 11.98 3.62
CA TYR A 136 16.04 12.39 4.25
C TYR A 136 16.02 12.07 5.76
N HIS A 137 16.40 10.85 6.15
CA HIS A 137 16.52 10.50 7.57
C HIS A 137 17.60 11.31 8.29
N LEU A 138 18.75 11.56 7.67
CA LEU A 138 19.82 12.38 8.24
C LEU A 138 19.37 13.82 8.46
N ARG A 139 18.61 14.40 7.53
CA ARG A 139 18.03 15.74 7.68
C ARG A 139 17.15 15.84 8.93
N HIS A 140 16.24 14.88 9.15
CA HIS A 140 15.39 14.89 10.35
C HIS A 140 16.16 14.49 11.62
N ALA A 141 17.11 13.55 11.53
CA ALA A 141 18.01 13.20 12.62
C ALA A 141 18.77 14.43 13.12
N SER A 142 19.22 15.33 12.23
CA SER A 142 19.94 16.55 12.63
C SER A 142 19.16 17.38 13.64
N ARG A 143 17.84 17.55 13.45
CA ARG A 143 16.94 18.31 14.34
C ARG A 143 16.70 17.59 15.66
N ILE A 144 16.49 16.27 15.60
CA ILE A 144 16.31 15.42 16.80
C ILE A 144 17.57 15.48 17.67
N LEU A 145 18.75 15.27 17.07
CA LEU A 145 20.04 15.29 17.76
C LEU A 145 20.37 16.67 18.33
N HIS A 146 20.02 17.75 17.62
CA HIS A 146 20.18 19.10 18.14
C HIS A 146 19.33 19.30 19.40
N SER A 147 18.05 18.92 19.37
CA SER A 147 17.13 19.04 20.50
C SER A 147 17.58 18.19 21.69
N ALA A 148 17.97 16.93 21.42
CA ALA A 148 18.56 16.04 22.41
C ALA A 148 19.82 16.64 23.06
N SER A 149 20.69 17.27 22.26
CA SER A 149 21.89 17.92 22.78
C SER A 149 21.57 19.08 23.74
N ARG A 150 20.50 19.85 23.46
CA ARG A 150 20.04 20.94 24.33
C ARG A 150 19.49 20.42 25.65
N ILE A 151 18.72 19.34 25.61
CA ILE A 151 18.20 18.67 26.83
C ILE A 151 19.35 18.17 27.70
N VAL A 152 20.31 17.44 27.10
CA VAL A 152 21.50 16.94 27.81
C VAL A 152 22.31 18.08 28.40
N HIS A 153 22.46 19.18 27.68
CA HIS A 153 23.15 20.37 28.18
C HIS A 153 22.43 20.97 29.39
N ALA A 154 21.12 21.18 29.30
CA ALA A 154 20.34 21.73 30.39
C ALA A 154 20.47 20.87 31.66
N VAL A 155 20.34 19.55 31.53
CA VAL A 155 20.52 18.61 32.66
C VAL A 155 21.95 18.64 33.22
N SER A 156 22.97 18.82 32.35
CA SER A 156 24.36 18.92 32.82
C SER A 156 24.66 20.16 33.66
N GLN A 157 23.87 21.23 33.50
CA GLN A 157 24.02 22.48 34.25
C GLN A 157 23.31 22.45 35.61
N THR A 158 22.33 21.55 35.78
CA THR A 158 21.49 21.45 37.00
C THR A 158 21.85 20.26 37.88
N LEU A 159 22.79 19.40 37.48
CA LEU A 159 23.21 18.24 38.25
C LEU A 159 24.35 18.58 39.23
N ASP A 160 24.11 18.37 40.52
CA ASP A 160 25.09 18.45 41.61
C ASP A 160 26.02 17.23 41.69
N ASN A 161 26.46 16.70 40.53
CA ASN A 161 27.45 15.63 40.47
C ASN A 161 28.44 15.88 39.34
N TRP A 162 29.65 16.33 39.69
CA TRP A 162 30.71 16.66 38.75
C TRP A 162 30.99 15.53 37.74
N ASN A 163 31.06 14.27 38.19
CA ASN A 163 31.35 13.15 37.31
C ASN A 163 30.22 12.90 36.31
N ALA A 164 28.96 13.06 36.71
CA ALA A 164 27.82 12.97 35.81
C ALA A 164 27.84 14.13 34.81
N SER A 165 28.06 15.35 35.28
CA SER A 165 28.07 16.57 34.45
C SER A 165 29.15 16.52 33.36
N VAL A 166 30.37 16.07 33.68
CA VAL A 166 31.45 15.88 32.67
C VAL A 166 31.05 14.87 31.59
N ARG A 167 30.40 13.76 31.98
CA ARG A 167 29.91 12.75 31.02
C ARG A 167 28.80 13.33 30.14
N LEU A 168 27.87 14.09 30.72
CA LEU A 168 26.81 14.75 29.97
C LEU A 168 27.33 15.84 29.03
N GLN A 169 28.36 16.60 29.41
CA GLN A 169 29.04 17.52 28.51
C GLN A 169 29.69 16.80 27.33
N THR A 170 30.28 15.62 27.55
CA THR A 170 30.81 14.75 26.48
C THR A 170 29.70 14.27 25.55
N ALA A 171 28.56 13.86 26.10
CA ALA A 171 27.39 13.46 25.33
C ALA A 171 26.84 14.63 24.50
N HIS A 172 26.72 15.81 25.12
CA HIS A 172 26.30 17.05 24.46
C HIS A 172 27.17 17.39 23.25
N ALA A 173 28.50 17.45 23.43
CA ALA A 173 29.43 17.75 22.35
C ALA A 173 29.33 16.73 21.21
N SER A 174 29.20 15.44 21.54
CA SER A 174 29.04 14.37 20.55
C SER A 174 27.72 14.48 19.77
N LEU A 175 26.60 14.81 20.45
CA LEU A 175 25.30 15.00 19.82
C LEU A 175 25.26 16.26 18.94
N GLN A 176 25.89 17.35 19.37
CA GLN A 176 26.02 18.56 18.56
C GLN A 176 26.83 18.30 17.28
N TYR A 177 27.97 17.62 17.41
CA TYR A 177 28.78 17.25 16.25
C TYR A 177 27.99 16.36 15.28
N ALA A 178 27.34 15.31 15.80
CA ALA A 178 26.51 14.43 14.99
C ALA A 178 25.34 15.18 14.31
N SER A 179 24.74 16.16 14.99
CA SER A 179 23.68 17.01 14.42
C SER A 179 24.18 17.82 13.23
N VAL A 180 25.36 18.46 13.34
CA VAL A 180 25.95 19.24 12.24
C VAL A 180 26.30 18.34 11.05
N GLN A 181 26.90 17.17 11.30
CA GLN A 181 27.23 16.22 10.24
C GLN A 181 25.98 15.66 9.55
N ALA A 182 24.96 15.30 10.33
CA ALA A 182 23.69 14.82 9.78
C ALA A 182 22.99 15.90 8.93
N ARG A 183 23.10 17.17 9.30
CA ARG A 183 22.57 18.29 8.49
C ARG A 183 23.31 18.41 7.16
N HIS A 184 24.64 18.32 7.18
CA HIS A 184 25.46 18.40 5.98
C HIS A 184 25.21 17.22 5.04
N ALA A 185 25.22 15.99 5.56
CA ALA A 185 24.96 14.78 4.80
C ALA A 185 23.49 14.64 4.35
N GLY A 186 22.56 15.34 5.01
CA GLY A 186 21.14 15.39 4.65
C GLY A 186 20.77 16.47 3.64
N ALA A 187 21.73 17.18 3.03
CA ALA A 187 21.46 18.28 2.10
C ALA A 187 20.68 17.82 0.85
N ASP A 188 21.00 16.65 0.33
CA ASP A 188 20.37 16.07 -0.88
C ASP A 188 19.17 15.16 -0.54
N ALA A 189 18.46 15.47 0.54
CA ALA A 189 17.28 14.73 0.98
C ALA A 189 16.18 14.75 -0.10
N ASP A 190 15.60 13.59 -0.42
CA ASP A 190 14.44 13.50 -1.30
C ASP A 190 13.17 13.95 -0.55
N PRO A 191 12.58 15.11 -0.87
CA PRO A 191 11.39 15.60 -0.17
C PRO A 191 10.15 14.73 -0.42
N ALA A 192 10.14 13.93 -1.50
CA ALA A 192 9.01 13.04 -1.81
C ALA A 192 8.76 11.98 -0.75
N LEU A 193 9.79 11.64 0.04
CA LEU A 193 9.66 10.70 1.15
C LEU A 193 8.77 11.20 2.28
N ALA A 194 8.50 12.51 2.35
CA ALA A 194 7.47 13.03 3.26
C ALA A 194 6.11 12.37 2.99
N ALA A 195 5.79 12.06 1.73
CA ALA A 195 4.54 11.40 1.32
C ALA A 195 4.57 9.86 1.46
N PHE A 196 5.59 9.30 2.11
CA PHE A 196 5.71 7.87 2.36
C PHE A 196 4.57 7.40 3.28
N PRO A 197 3.72 6.45 2.83
CA PRO A 197 2.45 6.15 3.49
C PRO A 197 2.63 5.13 4.61
N GLN A 198 1.64 5.01 5.48
CA GLN A 198 1.51 3.84 6.34
C GLN A 198 1.13 2.58 5.53
N ALA A 199 1.77 1.45 5.83
CA ALA A 199 1.36 0.13 5.33
C ALA A 199 0.11 -0.38 6.05
N LEU A 200 -1.07 -0.16 5.46
CA LEU A 200 -2.33 -0.62 6.05
C LEU A 200 -2.52 -2.15 5.92
N PRO A 201 -3.15 -2.81 6.91
CA PRO A 201 -3.54 -4.21 6.80
C PRO A 201 -4.69 -4.39 5.79
N LEU A 202 -4.81 -5.58 5.20
CA LEU A 202 -5.91 -5.96 4.29
C LEU A 202 -7.21 -6.28 5.05
N THR A 203 -7.64 -5.37 5.92
CA THR A 203 -8.92 -5.46 6.63
C THR A 203 -9.90 -4.47 5.99
N PRO A 204 -10.93 -4.95 5.26
CA PRO A 204 -11.89 -4.08 4.62
C PRO A 204 -12.66 -3.27 5.64
N VAL A 205 -12.77 -1.95 5.41
CA VAL A 205 -13.69 -1.09 6.14
C VAL A 205 -14.88 -0.84 5.22
N PRO A 206 -16.09 -1.33 5.55
CA PRO A 206 -17.26 -1.13 4.70
C PRO A 206 -17.58 0.37 4.57
N ALA A 207 -18.11 0.78 3.43
CA ALA A 207 -18.67 2.11 3.27
C ALA A 207 -20.11 2.08 3.80
N LEU A 208 -20.39 2.75 4.92
CA LEU A 208 -21.74 2.84 5.51
C LEU A 208 -22.45 4.11 5.02
N SER A 209 -23.77 4.07 4.86
CA SER A 209 -24.54 5.24 4.40
C SER A 209 -24.48 6.40 5.40
N THR A 210 -24.24 6.09 6.66
CA THR A 210 -24.08 7.04 7.78
C THR A 210 -22.65 7.59 7.89
N ASP A 211 -21.70 7.15 7.06
CA ASP A 211 -20.34 7.68 7.11
C ASP A 211 -20.32 9.16 6.72
N PRO A 212 -19.60 10.02 7.46
CA PRO A 212 -19.51 11.44 7.12
C PRO A 212 -18.78 11.62 5.78
N LEU A 213 -19.42 12.35 4.85
CA LEU A 213 -18.91 12.59 3.50
C LEU A 213 -17.58 13.36 3.53
N THR A 214 -17.37 14.22 4.53
CA THR A 214 -16.13 14.95 4.77
C THR A 214 -14.90 14.06 5.00
N ARG A 215 -15.08 12.76 5.26
CA ARG A 215 -13.98 11.79 5.43
C ARG A 215 -13.82 10.86 4.21
N ALA A 216 -14.63 11.02 3.17
CA ALA A 216 -14.67 10.06 2.08
C ALA A 216 -13.37 10.05 1.28
N THR A 217 -12.74 11.21 1.01
CA THR A 217 -11.45 11.30 0.32
C THR A 217 -10.33 10.63 1.11
N ASP A 218 -10.24 10.87 2.41
CA ASP A 218 -9.28 10.18 3.29
C ASP A 218 -9.48 8.66 3.28
N ARG A 219 -10.72 8.20 3.38
CA ARG A 219 -11.02 6.76 3.34
C ARG A 219 -10.72 6.14 1.97
N ILE A 220 -10.93 6.87 0.88
CA ILE A 220 -10.52 6.44 -0.46
C ILE A 220 -8.99 6.30 -0.54
N ARG A 221 -8.23 7.22 0.07
CA ARG A 221 -6.77 7.13 0.13
C ARG A 221 -6.33 5.90 0.92
N ASP A 222 -6.93 5.66 2.10
CA ASP A 222 -6.70 4.47 2.91
C ASP A 222 -6.97 3.18 2.08
N ASP A 223 -8.10 3.12 1.38
CA ASP A 223 -8.43 1.98 0.49
C ASP A 223 -7.39 1.79 -0.63
N CYS A 224 -6.89 2.88 -1.23
CA CYS A 224 -5.88 2.83 -2.28
C CYS A 224 -4.56 2.23 -1.77
N GLU A 225 -4.15 2.50 -0.52
CA GLU A 225 -2.99 1.87 0.09
C GLU A 225 -3.22 0.36 0.31
N GLN A 226 -4.40 -0.03 0.81
CA GLN A 226 -4.75 -1.43 0.98
C GLN A 226 -4.83 -2.19 -0.35
N LEU A 227 -5.42 -1.60 -1.39
CA LEU A 227 -5.47 -2.20 -2.73
C LEU A 227 -4.09 -2.28 -3.37
N SER A 228 -3.24 -1.28 -3.15
CA SER A 228 -1.84 -1.30 -3.62
C SER A 228 -1.05 -2.44 -2.97
N ARG A 229 -1.28 -2.70 -1.67
CA ARG A 229 -0.73 -3.86 -0.97
C ARG A 229 -1.25 -5.16 -1.58
N ALA A 230 -2.57 -5.30 -1.76
CA ALA A 230 -3.15 -6.52 -2.35
C ALA A 230 -2.60 -6.81 -3.75
N ALA A 231 -2.45 -5.78 -4.59
CA ALA A 231 -1.82 -5.90 -5.91
C ALA A 231 -0.36 -6.35 -5.81
N TYR A 232 0.41 -5.77 -4.89
CA TYR A 232 1.81 -6.13 -4.68
C TYR A 232 1.98 -7.58 -4.18
N GLU A 233 1.19 -7.99 -3.20
CA GLU A 233 1.19 -9.37 -2.69
C GLU A 233 0.80 -10.38 -3.80
N THR A 234 -0.21 -10.04 -4.61
CA THR A 234 -0.65 -10.85 -5.76
C THR A 234 0.47 -11.03 -6.77
N LEU A 235 1.15 -9.92 -7.12
CA LEU A 235 2.21 -9.91 -8.10
C LEU A 235 3.39 -10.80 -7.71
N HIS A 236 3.71 -10.86 -6.42
CA HIS A 236 4.82 -11.63 -5.88
C HIS A 236 4.43 -13.02 -5.39
N GLY A 237 3.17 -13.44 -5.57
CA GLY A 237 2.68 -14.74 -5.08
C GLY A 237 2.73 -14.89 -3.56
N ARG A 238 2.62 -13.77 -2.83
CA ARG A 238 2.72 -13.70 -1.35
C ARG A 238 1.37 -13.54 -0.66
N SER A 239 0.29 -13.41 -1.42
CA SER A 239 -1.05 -13.31 -0.84
C SER A 239 -1.37 -14.57 -0.05
N ALA A 240 -1.72 -14.40 1.23
CA ALA A 240 -2.23 -15.49 2.06
C ALA A 240 -3.45 -16.17 1.43
N ARG A 241 -4.19 -15.42 0.62
CA ARG A 241 -5.31 -15.90 -0.18
C ARG A 241 -5.17 -15.47 -1.64
N PRO A 242 -4.98 -16.39 -2.60
CA PRO A 242 -4.92 -16.03 -4.01
C PRO A 242 -6.27 -15.52 -4.52
N LEU A 243 -6.25 -14.57 -5.45
CA LEU A 243 -7.45 -14.05 -6.10
C LEU A 243 -8.12 -15.11 -6.97
N SER A 244 -9.44 -15.28 -6.85
CA SER A 244 -10.23 -16.07 -7.78
C SER A 244 -10.61 -15.31 -9.05
N GLY A 245 -11.05 -16.04 -10.07
CA GLY A 245 -11.60 -15.44 -11.29
C GLY A 245 -12.85 -14.60 -10.97
N SER A 246 -13.67 -15.05 -10.02
CA SER A 246 -14.79 -14.25 -9.50
C SER A 246 -14.31 -12.98 -8.77
N ASP A 247 -13.24 -13.04 -7.98
CA ASP A 247 -12.67 -11.84 -7.33
C ASP A 247 -12.17 -10.84 -8.37
N LEU A 248 -11.44 -11.31 -9.39
CA LEU A 248 -10.95 -10.46 -10.47
C LEU A 248 -12.10 -9.77 -11.20
N GLN A 249 -13.16 -10.50 -11.57
CA GLN A 249 -14.34 -9.94 -12.22
C GLN A 249 -15.04 -8.88 -11.36
N LEU A 250 -15.18 -9.11 -10.04
CA LEU A 250 -15.75 -8.12 -9.12
C LEU A 250 -14.85 -6.88 -8.99
N ILE A 251 -13.54 -7.05 -8.84
CA ILE A 251 -12.58 -5.95 -8.78
C ILE A 251 -12.67 -5.12 -10.07
N ILE A 252 -12.61 -5.75 -11.24
CA ILE A 252 -12.74 -5.06 -12.54
C ILE A 252 -14.05 -4.25 -12.61
N ARG A 253 -15.18 -4.83 -12.19
CA ARG A 253 -16.48 -4.14 -12.14
C ARG A 253 -16.38 -2.88 -11.28
N TRP A 254 -15.87 -3.00 -10.05
CA TRP A 254 -15.80 -1.89 -9.10
C TRP A 254 -14.79 -0.83 -9.52
N ARG A 255 -13.65 -1.23 -10.10
CA ARG A 255 -12.65 -0.28 -10.62
C ARG A 255 -13.18 0.48 -11.84
N SER A 256 -13.88 -0.17 -12.77
CA SER A 256 -14.55 0.52 -13.89
C SER A 256 -15.54 1.60 -13.39
N LEU A 257 -16.38 1.26 -12.40
CA LEU A 257 -17.33 2.20 -11.80
C LEU A 257 -16.60 3.32 -11.05
N GLY A 258 -15.63 2.98 -10.19
CA GLY A 258 -14.86 3.92 -9.40
C GLY A 258 -14.09 4.94 -10.25
N THR A 259 -13.40 4.49 -11.31
CA THR A 259 -12.70 5.40 -12.24
C THR A 259 -13.69 6.33 -12.96
N MET A 260 -14.87 5.84 -13.35
CA MET A 260 -15.91 6.69 -13.96
C MET A 260 -16.44 7.74 -12.97
N LEU A 261 -16.68 7.36 -11.71
CA LEU A 261 -17.15 8.27 -10.67
C LEU A 261 -16.10 9.32 -10.32
N ALA A 262 -14.83 8.94 -10.22
CA ALA A 262 -13.72 9.88 -10.04
C ALA A 262 -13.65 10.90 -11.19
N GLY A 263 -13.82 10.46 -12.45
CA GLY A 263 -13.93 11.38 -13.58
C GLY A 263 -15.09 12.36 -13.44
N ARG A 264 -16.26 11.91 -12.96
CA ARG A 264 -17.41 12.81 -12.70
C ARG A 264 -17.15 13.79 -11.56
N LEU A 265 -16.46 13.36 -10.50
CA LEU A 265 -16.03 14.24 -9.41
C LEU A 265 -15.09 15.35 -9.92
N LEU A 266 -14.15 15.03 -10.81
CA LEU A 266 -13.29 16.04 -11.45
C LEU A 266 -14.07 17.04 -12.30
N VAL A 267 -15.17 16.63 -12.96
CA VAL A 267 -16.07 17.56 -13.66
C VAL A 267 -16.74 18.53 -12.69
N GLN A 268 -17.13 18.08 -11.50
CA GLN A 268 -17.72 18.97 -10.49
C GLN A 268 -16.67 19.95 -9.95
N ALA A 269 -15.46 19.48 -9.64
CA ALA A 269 -14.38 20.36 -9.24
C ALA A 269 -13.99 21.38 -10.32
N ALA A 270 -14.08 20.99 -11.60
CA ALA A 270 -13.84 21.89 -12.71
C ALA A 270 -14.84 23.06 -12.81
N ALA A 271 -16.06 22.90 -12.29
CA ALA A 271 -17.07 23.96 -12.25
C ALA A 271 -16.76 25.03 -11.19
N GLU A 272 -16.04 24.66 -10.12
CA GLU A 272 -15.65 25.55 -9.02
C GLU A 272 -14.22 26.12 -9.21
N ALA A 273 -13.47 25.62 -10.19
CA ALA A 273 -12.10 26.05 -10.46
C ALA A 273 -12.06 27.32 -11.33
N PRO A 274 -10.99 28.13 -11.23
CA PRO A 274 -10.70 29.18 -12.21
C PRO A 274 -10.65 28.63 -13.64
N ASN A 275 -10.95 29.45 -14.66
CA ASN A 275 -11.18 29.00 -16.04
C ASN A 275 -10.10 28.07 -16.63
N GLU A 276 -8.82 28.36 -16.41
CA GLU A 276 -7.69 27.55 -16.90
C GLU A 276 -7.63 26.20 -16.18
N ALA A 277 -7.60 26.23 -14.84
CA ALA A 277 -7.67 25.05 -13.97
C ALA A 277 -8.90 24.17 -14.26
N GLY A 278 -10.07 24.78 -14.46
CA GLY A 278 -11.30 24.08 -14.82
C GLY A 278 -11.23 23.41 -16.19
N THR A 279 -10.51 23.99 -17.15
CA THR A 279 -10.28 23.36 -18.46
C THR A 279 -9.35 22.16 -18.33
N SER A 280 -8.26 22.29 -17.57
CA SER A 280 -7.34 21.20 -17.25
C SER A 280 -8.06 20.03 -16.55
N LEU A 281 -8.91 20.31 -15.56
CA LEU A 281 -9.69 19.29 -14.84
C LEU A 281 -10.73 18.58 -15.73
N ARG A 282 -11.40 19.29 -16.64
CA ARG A 282 -12.29 18.69 -17.64
C ARG A 282 -11.53 17.73 -18.56
N SER A 283 -10.35 18.12 -19.03
CA SER A 283 -9.46 17.24 -19.82
C SER A 283 -9.05 15.99 -19.03
N CYS A 284 -8.70 16.15 -17.75
CA CYS A 284 -8.44 15.02 -16.86
C CYS A 284 -9.65 14.09 -16.74
N ALA A 285 -10.85 14.63 -16.54
CA ALA A 285 -12.07 13.83 -16.45
C ALA A 285 -12.33 12.97 -17.70
N ASP A 286 -12.00 13.48 -18.90
CA ASP A 286 -12.10 12.71 -20.14
C ASP A 286 -11.07 11.55 -20.21
N ARG A 287 -9.87 11.74 -19.64
CA ARG A 287 -8.90 10.64 -19.48
C ARG A 287 -9.40 9.57 -18.51
N PHE A 288 -10.06 9.96 -17.41
CA PHE A 288 -10.71 9.01 -16.51
C PHE A 288 -11.85 8.25 -17.18
N ARG A 289 -12.65 8.91 -18.02
CA ARG A 289 -13.68 8.22 -18.82
C ARG A 289 -13.04 7.16 -19.72
N SER A 290 -11.95 7.50 -20.40
CA SER A 290 -11.19 6.57 -21.26
C SER A 290 -10.64 5.38 -20.46
N ALA A 291 -10.09 5.62 -19.26
CA ALA A 291 -9.61 4.57 -18.37
C ALA A 291 -10.74 3.66 -17.84
N ALA A 292 -11.91 4.23 -17.53
CA ALA A 292 -13.10 3.46 -17.14
C ALA A 292 -13.60 2.56 -18.27
N HIS A 293 -13.52 3.03 -19.52
CA HIS A 293 -13.79 2.22 -20.71
C HIS A 293 -12.78 1.08 -20.88
N ALA A 294 -11.49 1.33 -20.67
CA ALA A 294 -10.48 0.26 -20.71
C ALA A 294 -10.79 -0.85 -19.69
N TRP A 295 -11.16 -0.50 -18.45
CA TRP A 295 -11.61 -1.48 -17.45
C TRP A 295 -12.86 -2.25 -17.89
N ARG A 296 -13.83 -1.56 -18.53
CA ARG A 296 -15.04 -2.21 -19.06
C ARG A 296 -14.71 -3.21 -20.16
N ASN A 297 -13.80 -2.87 -21.07
CA ASN A 297 -13.35 -3.76 -22.13
C ASN A 297 -12.72 -5.04 -21.55
N VAL A 298 -11.95 -4.93 -20.46
CA VAL A 298 -11.44 -6.11 -19.73
C VAL A 298 -12.61 -6.93 -19.18
N ARG A 299 -13.61 -6.30 -18.56
CA ARG A 299 -14.80 -6.99 -18.02
C ARG A 299 -15.50 -7.82 -19.09
N GLU A 300 -15.70 -7.26 -20.28
CA GLU A 300 -16.33 -7.94 -21.41
C GLU A 300 -15.56 -9.20 -21.86
N ARG A 301 -14.24 -9.25 -21.64
CA ARG A 301 -13.44 -10.48 -21.89
C ARG A 301 -13.75 -11.60 -20.91
N TRP A 302 -14.31 -11.28 -19.74
CA TRP A 302 -14.67 -12.24 -18.71
C TRP A 302 -16.14 -12.69 -18.76
N ASP A 303 -16.99 -12.04 -19.55
CA ASP A 303 -18.46 -12.24 -19.52
C ASP A 303 -18.90 -13.70 -19.70
N ARG A 304 -18.08 -14.54 -20.35
CA ARG A 304 -18.32 -15.97 -20.59
C ARG A 304 -17.23 -16.88 -20.02
N VAL A 305 -16.57 -16.42 -18.97
CA VAL A 305 -15.52 -17.15 -18.26
C VAL A 305 -15.97 -17.42 -16.84
N VAL A 306 -15.86 -18.68 -16.43
CA VAL A 306 -16.26 -19.16 -15.10
C VAL A 306 -15.05 -19.76 -14.41
N ASP A 307 -14.84 -19.37 -13.16
CA ASP A 307 -13.93 -20.08 -12.25
C ASP A 307 -14.69 -21.23 -11.59
N VAL A 308 -14.22 -22.47 -11.81
CA VAL A 308 -14.92 -23.68 -11.34
C VAL A 308 -14.83 -23.84 -9.82
N ASP A 309 -13.69 -23.44 -9.24
CA ASP A 309 -13.48 -23.54 -7.80
C ASP A 309 -14.20 -22.42 -7.05
N ASP A 310 -14.49 -21.32 -7.74
CA ASP A 310 -15.22 -20.20 -7.17
C ASP A 310 -16.26 -19.59 -8.14
N PRO A 311 -17.41 -20.24 -8.31
CA PRO A 311 -18.40 -19.91 -9.32
C PRO A 311 -19.39 -18.83 -8.83
N ARG A 312 -18.93 -17.86 -8.01
CA ARG A 312 -19.76 -16.74 -7.51
C ARG A 312 -20.29 -15.89 -8.65
N ILE A 313 -19.45 -15.59 -9.62
CA ILE A 313 -19.88 -14.97 -10.88
C ILE A 313 -20.03 -16.05 -11.93
N ARG A 314 -21.19 -16.06 -12.58
CA ARG A 314 -21.49 -16.92 -13.71
C ARG A 314 -22.05 -16.06 -14.85
N PRO A 315 -21.77 -16.41 -16.11
CA PRO A 315 -22.45 -15.82 -17.23
C PRO A 315 -23.97 -15.94 -17.04
N ARG A 316 -24.70 -14.90 -17.48
CA ARG A 316 -26.16 -14.97 -17.58
C ARG A 316 -26.51 -15.91 -18.72
N LEU A 317 -26.70 -17.18 -18.40
CA LEU A 317 -27.02 -18.19 -19.38
C LEU A 317 -28.51 -18.59 -19.33
N PRO A 318 -29.10 -19.00 -20.46
CA PRO A 318 -30.41 -19.64 -20.46
C PRO A 318 -30.45 -20.82 -19.51
N ARG A 319 -31.64 -21.07 -18.92
CA ARG A 319 -31.85 -22.25 -18.07
C ARG A 319 -31.49 -23.52 -18.86
N PRO A 320 -30.81 -24.49 -18.23
CA PRO A 320 -30.52 -25.75 -18.90
C PRO A 320 -31.82 -26.44 -19.34
N SER A 321 -31.83 -27.09 -20.51
CA SER A 321 -32.99 -27.85 -20.97
C SER A 321 -33.17 -29.13 -20.15
N TYR A 322 -34.40 -29.66 -20.14
CA TYR A 322 -34.72 -30.92 -19.47
C TYR A 322 -33.82 -32.08 -19.94
N GLU A 323 -33.55 -32.17 -21.24
CA GLU A 323 -32.68 -33.19 -21.82
C GLU A 323 -31.23 -33.12 -21.30
N MET A 324 -30.69 -31.91 -21.12
CA MET A 324 -29.35 -31.72 -20.57
C MET A 324 -29.25 -32.17 -19.11
N VAL A 325 -30.31 -31.94 -18.33
CA VAL A 325 -30.42 -32.41 -16.94
C VAL A 325 -30.52 -33.94 -16.92
N HIS A 326 -31.40 -34.51 -17.74
CA HIS A 326 -31.62 -35.96 -17.79
C HIS A 326 -30.38 -36.74 -18.22
N ARG A 327 -29.58 -36.19 -19.15
CA ARG A 327 -28.31 -36.78 -19.59
C ARG A 327 -27.13 -36.54 -18.64
N GLY A 328 -27.35 -35.89 -17.49
CA GLY A 328 -26.28 -35.59 -16.54
C GLY A 328 -25.22 -34.61 -17.08
N GLN A 329 -25.54 -33.81 -18.10
CA GLN A 329 -24.60 -32.90 -18.78
C GLN A 329 -24.39 -31.57 -18.03
N ILE A 330 -24.90 -31.48 -16.80
CA ILE A 330 -24.83 -30.28 -15.96
C ILE A 330 -24.22 -30.67 -14.61
N PHE A 331 -23.09 -30.04 -14.29
CA PHE A 331 -22.46 -30.19 -12.99
C PHE A 331 -22.98 -29.12 -12.02
N ARG A 332 -23.30 -29.51 -10.78
CA ARG A 332 -23.56 -28.55 -9.70
C ARG A 332 -22.23 -27.94 -9.28
N MET A 333 -21.99 -26.71 -9.70
CA MET A 333 -20.81 -25.97 -9.29
C MET A 333 -20.83 -25.73 -7.76
N PRO A 334 -19.68 -25.79 -7.08
CA PRO A 334 -19.59 -25.63 -5.62
C PRO A 334 -20.21 -24.31 -5.13
N GLN A 335 -20.65 -24.28 -3.87
CA GLN A 335 -21.09 -23.04 -3.23
C GLN A 335 -19.85 -22.16 -3.03
N GLY A 336 -19.93 -20.92 -3.52
CA GLY A 336 -18.79 -20.01 -3.65
C GLY A 336 -18.07 -19.72 -2.34
N THR A 337 -16.79 -19.38 -2.43
CA THR A 337 -15.97 -19.06 -1.25
C THR A 337 -16.20 -17.61 -0.79
N VAL A 338 -15.84 -17.28 0.46
CA VAL A 338 -15.88 -15.88 0.96
C VAL A 338 -15.11 -14.97 -0.02
N PRO A 339 -15.48 -13.73 -0.35
CA PRO A 339 -14.66 -12.90 -1.24
C PRO A 339 -13.25 -12.60 -0.72
N HIS A 340 -12.29 -12.37 -1.62
CA HIS A 340 -11.00 -11.81 -1.23
C HIS A 340 -11.20 -10.37 -0.68
N PRO A 341 -10.50 -9.94 0.39
CA PRO A 341 -10.66 -8.61 0.98
C PRO A 341 -10.60 -7.44 -0.03
N ALA A 342 -9.73 -7.55 -1.05
CA ALA A 342 -9.60 -6.55 -2.11
C ALA A 342 -10.91 -6.28 -2.89
N VAL A 343 -11.83 -7.26 -2.95
CA VAL A 343 -13.16 -7.06 -3.57
C VAL A 343 -13.98 -6.04 -2.77
N GLU A 344 -14.06 -6.23 -1.46
CA GLU A 344 -14.81 -5.34 -0.57
C GLU A 344 -14.17 -3.96 -0.49
N ILE A 345 -12.83 -3.89 -0.47
CA ILE A 345 -12.11 -2.61 -0.50
C ILE A 345 -12.39 -1.87 -1.82
N ALA A 346 -12.30 -2.55 -2.98
CA ALA A 346 -12.60 -1.94 -4.27
C ALA A 346 -14.06 -1.44 -4.35
N ARG A 347 -15.00 -2.20 -3.79
CA ARG A 347 -16.40 -1.79 -3.66
C ARG A 347 -16.54 -0.55 -2.78
N ALA A 348 -15.94 -0.55 -1.59
CA ALA A 348 -16.02 0.56 -0.64
C ALA A 348 -15.47 1.85 -1.25
N THR A 349 -14.36 1.78 -2.00
CA THR A 349 -13.81 2.93 -2.72
C THR A 349 -14.79 3.50 -3.74
N ALA A 350 -15.44 2.65 -4.55
CA ALA A 350 -16.42 3.08 -5.54
C ALA A 350 -17.68 3.68 -4.88
N LEU A 351 -18.15 3.07 -3.79
CA LEU A 351 -19.28 3.57 -3.01
C LEU A 351 -18.99 4.95 -2.41
N ARG A 352 -17.81 5.16 -1.82
CA ARG A 352 -17.42 6.47 -1.26
C ARG A 352 -17.35 7.55 -2.33
N ALA A 353 -16.76 7.25 -3.49
CA ALA A 353 -16.73 8.19 -4.61
C ALA A 353 -18.14 8.54 -5.12
N GLY A 354 -19.03 7.55 -5.20
CA GLY A 354 -20.40 7.79 -5.62
C GLY A 354 -21.25 8.50 -4.58
N ARG A 355 -21.06 8.23 -3.29
CA ARG A 355 -21.74 8.93 -2.20
C ARG A 355 -21.29 10.38 -2.05
N LEU A 356 -20.01 10.67 -2.30
CA LEU A 356 -19.55 12.05 -2.46
C LEU A 356 -20.34 12.78 -3.56
N LEU A 357 -20.58 12.11 -4.70
CA LEU A 357 -21.26 12.69 -5.87
C LEU A 357 -22.78 12.79 -5.74
N PHE A 358 -23.41 11.81 -5.10
CA PHE A 358 -24.86 11.57 -5.13
C PHE A 358 -25.56 11.63 -3.76
N GLY A 359 -24.80 11.65 -2.66
CA GLY A 359 -25.31 11.63 -1.28
C GLY A 359 -25.07 10.30 -0.56
N GLY A 360 -25.13 10.32 0.78
CA GLY A 360 -24.78 9.18 1.65
C GLY A 360 -25.60 7.92 1.41
N ASP A 361 -26.87 8.06 1.02
CA ASP A 361 -27.78 6.92 0.78
C ASP A 361 -27.61 6.28 -0.61
N TRP A 362 -26.68 6.79 -1.43
CA TRP A 362 -26.46 6.24 -2.75
C TRP A 362 -25.86 4.82 -2.69
N ASP A 363 -26.53 3.90 -3.39
CA ASP A 363 -26.07 2.53 -3.64
C ASP A 363 -26.37 2.13 -5.11
N PRO A 364 -25.36 1.79 -5.93
CA PRO A 364 -25.54 1.35 -7.31
C PRO A 364 -26.27 0.02 -7.46
N ASP A 365 -26.37 -0.80 -6.39
CA ASP A 365 -27.07 -2.08 -6.41
C ASP A 365 -28.57 -1.95 -6.03
N SER A 366 -29.03 -0.78 -5.59
CA SER A 366 -30.42 -0.54 -5.12
C SER A 366 -31.52 -0.61 -6.19
N GLY A 367 -31.16 -0.81 -7.47
CA GLY A 367 -32.10 -0.89 -8.59
C GLY A 367 -32.74 0.45 -9.00
N ASN A 368 -32.65 1.48 -8.17
CA ASN A 368 -33.06 2.84 -8.48
C ASN A 368 -32.00 3.52 -9.34
N GLY A 369 -32.43 4.36 -10.30
CA GLY A 369 -31.52 5.20 -11.08
C GLY A 369 -30.69 6.11 -10.17
N PRO A 370 -29.52 6.60 -10.63
CA PRO A 370 -28.72 7.51 -9.81
C PRO A 370 -29.55 8.76 -9.48
N PRO A 371 -29.56 9.20 -8.21
CA PRO A 371 -30.24 10.42 -7.82
C PRO A 371 -29.54 11.62 -8.46
N ARG A 372 -30.16 12.80 -8.35
CA ARG A 372 -29.55 14.03 -8.85
C ARG A 372 -28.19 14.25 -8.18
N THR A 373 -27.19 14.61 -8.98
CA THR A 373 -25.86 14.99 -8.50
C THR A 373 -25.99 16.12 -7.47
N ARG A 374 -25.20 16.04 -6.39
CA ARG A 374 -25.08 17.10 -5.39
C ARG A 374 -24.51 18.38 -6.00
N SER A 375 -24.61 19.49 -5.28
CA SER A 375 -24.03 20.76 -5.72
C SER A 375 -22.49 20.63 -5.79
N ALA A 376 -21.87 21.25 -6.79
CA ALA A 376 -20.41 21.24 -6.93
C ALA A 376 -19.67 21.87 -5.73
N PRO A 377 -20.15 22.98 -5.12
CA PRO A 377 -19.54 23.54 -3.92
C PRO A 377 -19.51 22.55 -2.74
N ASP A 378 -20.62 21.83 -2.49
CA ASP A 378 -20.68 20.85 -1.38
C ASP A 378 -19.72 19.68 -1.61
N ILE A 379 -19.63 19.20 -2.85
CA ILE A 379 -18.71 18.11 -3.22
C ILE A 379 -17.26 18.53 -2.98
N VAL A 380 -16.88 19.73 -3.44
CA VAL A 380 -15.52 20.26 -3.29
C VAL A 380 -15.21 20.49 -1.82
N ALA A 381 -16.13 21.06 -1.04
CA ALA A 381 -15.97 21.28 0.38
C ALA A 381 -15.77 19.97 1.16
N ASP A 382 -16.66 18.98 0.95
CA ASP A 382 -16.55 17.66 1.60
C ASP A 382 -15.30 16.89 1.17
N SER A 383 -14.73 17.20 0.01
CA SER A 383 -13.50 16.57 -0.47
C SER A 383 -12.24 17.19 0.13
N GLY A 384 -12.35 18.29 0.88
CA GLY A 384 -11.21 19.08 1.38
C GLY A 384 -10.66 20.09 0.37
N GLY A 385 -11.39 20.36 -0.71
CA GLY A 385 -10.99 21.26 -1.79
C GLY A 385 -10.60 20.56 -3.09
N ILE A 386 -10.34 21.36 -4.12
CA ILE A 386 -10.02 20.90 -5.48
C ILE A 386 -8.70 20.11 -5.49
N ALA A 387 -7.67 20.63 -4.84
CA ALA A 387 -6.36 20.00 -4.74
C ALA A 387 -6.46 18.61 -4.09
N GLU A 388 -7.15 18.51 -2.94
CA GLU A 388 -7.32 17.25 -2.20
C GLU A 388 -8.11 16.20 -3.00
N LEU A 389 -9.14 16.64 -3.74
CA LEU A 389 -9.88 15.75 -4.63
C LEU A 389 -9.00 15.24 -5.78
N ALA A 390 -8.21 16.13 -6.40
CA ALA A 390 -7.29 15.76 -7.47
C ALA A 390 -6.18 14.80 -6.99
N GLN A 391 -5.63 15.02 -5.79
CA GLN A 391 -4.69 14.07 -5.16
C GLN A 391 -5.35 12.71 -4.95
N THR A 392 -6.60 12.67 -4.48
CA THR A 392 -7.36 11.43 -4.28
C THR A 392 -7.59 10.70 -5.62
N ALA A 393 -7.93 11.45 -6.67
CA ALA A 393 -8.06 10.91 -8.03
C ALA A 393 -6.72 10.36 -8.56
N TYR A 394 -5.60 11.02 -8.26
CA TYR A 394 -4.27 10.52 -8.59
C TYR A 394 -3.97 9.19 -7.87
N ARG A 395 -4.28 9.07 -6.57
CA ARG A 395 -4.09 7.80 -5.84
C ARG A 395 -4.88 6.66 -6.49
N LEU A 396 -6.12 6.93 -6.89
CA LEU A 396 -6.96 5.93 -7.57
C LEU A 396 -6.33 5.41 -8.87
N THR A 397 -5.77 6.29 -9.70
CA THR A 397 -5.15 5.89 -10.97
C THR A 397 -3.84 5.13 -10.76
N ALA A 398 -3.01 5.58 -9.80
CA ALA A 398 -1.80 4.88 -9.43
C ALA A 398 -2.08 3.46 -8.90
N THR A 399 -3.09 3.31 -8.03
CA THR A 399 -3.53 2.01 -7.55
C THR A 399 -4.12 1.14 -8.66
N ASP A 400 -4.96 1.70 -9.53
CA ASP A 400 -5.53 0.97 -10.67
C ASP A 400 -4.46 0.42 -11.61
N TRP A 401 -3.42 1.21 -11.86
CA TRP A 401 -2.27 0.77 -12.64
C TRP A 401 -1.62 -0.46 -11.99
N ARG A 402 -1.41 -0.46 -10.67
CA ARG A 402 -0.79 -1.60 -9.97
C ARG A 402 -1.66 -2.86 -10.01
N ILE A 403 -2.98 -2.70 -9.85
CA ILE A 403 -3.92 -3.81 -9.99
C ILE A 403 -3.83 -4.38 -11.40
N ALA A 404 -3.81 -3.53 -12.42
CA ALA A 404 -3.71 -3.95 -13.82
C ALA A 404 -2.38 -4.66 -14.13
N VAL A 405 -1.27 -4.24 -13.53
CA VAL A 405 0.03 -4.94 -13.63
C VAL A 405 0.01 -6.29 -12.92
N ALA A 406 -0.65 -6.39 -11.77
CA ALA A 406 -0.72 -7.64 -11.00
C ALA A 406 -1.70 -8.67 -11.58
N ALA A 407 -2.78 -8.21 -12.23
CA ALA A 407 -3.87 -9.06 -12.67
C ALA A 407 -3.47 -10.19 -13.64
N PRO A 408 -2.58 -10.01 -14.63
CA PRO A 408 -2.10 -11.11 -15.47
C PRO A 408 -1.47 -12.25 -14.67
N ARG A 409 -0.78 -11.95 -13.57
CA ARG A 409 -0.19 -12.96 -12.68
C ARG A 409 -1.27 -13.74 -11.92
N ALA A 410 -2.31 -13.05 -11.47
CA ALA A 410 -3.48 -13.70 -10.88
C ALA A 410 -4.18 -14.62 -11.89
N VAL A 411 -4.34 -14.19 -13.14
CA VAL A 411 -4.94 -15.01 -14.22
C VAL A 411 -4.12 -16.28 -14.46
N MET A 412 -2.79 -16.19 -14.54
CA MET A 412 -1.92 -17.36 -14.68
C MET A 412 -2.08 -18.35 -13.52
N ALA A 413 -2.18 -17.85 -12.29
CA ALA A 413 -2.30 -18.71 -11.11
C ALA A 413 -3.61 -19.54 -11.12
N ILE A 414 -4.61 -19.10 -11.88
CA ILE A 414 -5.95 -19.67 -11.89
C ILE A 414 -6.33 -20.26 -13.26
N GLU A 415 -5.45 -20.24 -14.24
CA GLU A 415 -5.79 -20.58 -15.63
C GLU A 415 -6.38 -21.99 -15.79
N HIS A 416 -5.88 -22.94 -14.99
CA HIS A 416 -6.28 -24.35 -15.00
C HIS A 416 -7.71 -24.59 -14.49
N ARG A 417 -8.30 -23.61 -13.78
CA ARG A 417 -9.68 -23.68 -13.25
C ARG A 417 -10.66 -22.77 -13.98
N LEU A 418 -10.22 -22.10 -15.06
CA LEU A 418 -11.11 -21.27 -15.87
C LEU A 418 -11.75 -22.10 -16.99
N LEU A 419 -13.08 -22.04 -17.07
CA LEU A 419 -13.86 -22.62 -18.17
C LEU A 419 -14.63 -21.53 -18.93
N THR A 420 -14.97 -21.84 -20.17
CA THR A 420 -15.79 -21.00 -21.05
C THR A 420 -16.88 -21.84 -21.72
N ASP A 421 -17.89 -21.15 -22.26
CA ASP A 421 -18.98 -21.75 -23.03
C ASP A 421 -19.17 -21.08 -24.41
N ILE A 422 -18.17 -20.34 -24.90
CA ILE A 422 -18.16 -19.60 -26.19
C ILE A 422 -18.17 -20.56 -27.38
N PRO A 423 -19.33 -20.81 -28.06
CA PRO A 423 -19.51 -21.92 -29.01
C PRO A 423 -18.45 -22.02 -30.11
N GLU A 424 -17.92 -20.88 -30.55
CA GLU A 424 -16.88 -20.74 -31.58
C GLU A 424 -15.55 -21.41 -31.18
N HIS A 425 -15.38 -21.71 -29.90
CA HIS A 425 -14.18 -22.34 -29.34
C HIS A 425 -14.48 -23.71 -28.72
N ARG A 426 -15.63 -24.33 -28.99
CA ARG A 426 -15.95 -25.64 -28.45
C ARG A 426 -15.05 -26.72 -29.09
N PRO A 427 -14.33 -27.54 -28.30
CA PRO A 427 -13.64 -28.70 -28.83
C PRO A 427 -14.65 -29.65 -29.52
N ALA A 428 -14.22 -30.29 -30.61
CA ALA A 428 -15.04 -31.28 -31.31
C ALA A 428 -15.53 -32.37 -30.33
N ASP A 429 -16.80 -32.75 -30.44
CA ASP A 429 -17.46 -33.80 -29.65
C ASP A 429 -17.46 -33.59 -28.12
N HIS A 430 -17.22 -32.37 -27.62
CA HIS A 430 -17.20 -32.14 -26.17
C HIS A 430 -18.61 -32.28 -25.55
N PRO A 431 -18.85 -33.23 -24.63
CA PRO A 431 -20.19 -33.52 -24.12
C PRO A 431 -20.74 -32.50 -23.11
N TYR A 432 -19.90 -31.58 -22.59
CA TYR A 432 -20.27 -30.67 -21.51
C TYR A 432 -20.50 -29.24 -21.99
N ARG A 433 -21.30 -28.49 -21.24
CA ARG A 433 -21.64 -27.09 -21.50
C ARG A 433 -20.43 -26.15 -21.39
N PHE A 434 -19.52 -26.44 -20.47
CA PHE A 434 -18.33 -25.65 -20.19
C PHE A 434 -17.08 -26.44 -20.53
N TYR A 435 -16.05 -25.76 -21.02
CA TYR A 435 -14.78 -26.36 -21.43
C TYR A 435 -13.59 -25.43 -21.19
N PRO A 436 -12.36 -25.97 -21.12
CA PRO A 436 -11.18 -25.16 -20.85
C PRO A 436 -11.00 -23.99 -21.82
N LEU A 437 -10.50 -22.86 -21.32
CA LEU A 437 -10.12 -21.74 -22.16
C LEU A 437 -8.99 -22.17 -23.10
N HIS A 438 -9.09 -21.75 -24.36
CA HIS A 438 -8.00 -21.88 -25.30
C HIS A 438 -6.89 -20.87 -24.97
N GLY A 439 -5.64 -21.21 -25.32
CA GLY A 439 -4.47 -20.37 -25.03
C GLY A 439 -4.60 -18.93 -25.55
N HIS A 440 -5.20 -18.73 -26.73
CA HIS A 440 -5.43 -17.39 -27.27
C HIS A 440 -6.46 -16.57 -26.47
N GLN A 441 -7.46 -17.21 -25.85
CA GLN A 441 -8.45 -16.53 -25.01
C GLN A 441 -7.79 -16.07 -23.70
N LEU A 442 -6.99 -16.94 -23.08
CA LEU A 442 -6.18 -16.60 -21.90
C LEU A 442 -5.23 -15.44 -22.18
N GLU A 443 -4.52 -15.49 -23.31
CA GLU A 443 -3.61 -14.41 -23.70
C GLU A 443 -4.35 -13.11 -23.98
N ARG A 444 -5.53 -13.16 -24.60
CA ARG A 444 -6.38 -11.99 -24.83
C ARG A 444 -6.86 -11.34 -23.53
N ILE A 445 -7.22 -12.14 -22.52
CA ILE A 445 -7.57 -11.63 -21.19
C ILE A 445 -6.35 -10.94 -20.57
N ARG A 446 -5.19 -11.59 -20.57
CA ARG A 446 -3.95 -11.05 -19.97
C ARG A 446 -3.48 -9.76 -20.64
N THR A 447 -3.42 -9.73 -21.97
CA THR A 447 -2.99 -8.56 -22.75
C THR A 447 -3.95 -7.38 -22.64
N SER A 448 -5.24 -7.62 -22.40
CA SER A 448 -6.22 -6.52 -22.24
C SER A 448 -5.90 -5.60 -21.06
N PHE A 449 -5.23 -6.08 -20.01
CA PHE A 449 -4.79 -5.24 -18.88
C PHE A 449 -3.72 -4.22 -19.27
N GLN A 450 -2.96 -4.43 -20.35
CA GLN A 450 -1.98 -3.44 -20.85
C GLN A 450 -2.68 -2.15 -21.28
N GLN A 451 -3.88 -2.25 -21.85
CA GLN A 451 -4.69 -1.09 -22.23
C GLN A 451 -5.14 -0.30 -21.01
N VAL A 452 -5.48 -1.00 -19.92
CA VAL A 452 -5.79 -0.37 -18.63
C VAL A 452 -4.56 0.36 -18.09
N CYS A 453 -3.39 -0.29 -18.07
CA CYS A 453 -2.15 0.34 -17.62
C CYS A 453 -1.87 1.65 -18.37
N ALA A 454 -1.93 1.63 -19.70
CA ALA A 454 -1.70 2.81 -20.53
C ALA A 454 -2.72 3.93 -20.27
N ALA A 455 -4.01 3.58 -20.16
CA ALA A 455 -5.06 4.56 -19.89
C ALA A 455 -4.94 5.19 -18.49
N GLN A 456 -4.58 4.41 -17.48
CA GLN A 456 -4.36 4.91 -16.11
C GLN A 456 -3.11 5.79 -16.02
N GLN A 457 -2.03 5.45 -16.72
CA GLN A 457 -0.85 6.31 -16.84
C GLN A 457 -1.18 7.64 -17.49
N ALA A 458 -1.95 7.63 -18.60
CA ALA A 458 -2.38 8.85 -19.27
C ALA A 458 -3.26 9.74 -18.37
N ALA A 459 -4.16 9.13 -17.59
CA ALA A 459 -4.98 9.86 -16.62
C ALA A 459 -4.12 10.47 -15.48
N ALA A 460 -3.18 9.70 -14.93
CA ALA A 460 -2.25 10.17 -13.91
C ALA A 460 -1.37 11.33 -14.43
N GLN A 461 -0.79 11.18 -15.62
CA GLN A 461 0.03 12.23 -16.25
C GLN A 461 -0.78 13.51 -16.52
N SER A 462 -2.05 13.38 -16.93
CA SER A 462 -2.94 14.52 -17.12
C SER A 462 -3.17 15.27 -15.80
N LEU A 463 -3.38 14.56 -14.69
CA LEU A 463 -3.52 15.19 -13.36
C LEU A 463 -2.22 15.88 -12.92
N LEU A 464 -1.06 15.26 -13.16
CA LEU A 464 0.22 15.85 -12.81
C LEU A 464 0.53 17.10 -13.65
N ALA A 465 0.12 17.12 -14.92
CA ALA A 465 0.23 18.30 -15.77
C ALA A 465 -0.66 19.44 -15.28
N ALA A 466 -1.84 19.13 -14.74
CA ALA A 466 -2.76 20.11 -14.16
C ALA A 466 -2.37 20.56 -12.73
N ALA A 467 -1.38 19.91 -12.11
CA ALA A 467 -1.04 20.11 -10.70
C ALA A 467 -0.71 21.57 -10.31
N PRO A 468 0.09 22.32 -11.11
CA PRO A 468 0.41 23.71 -10.78
C PRO A 468 -0.82 24.61 -10.74
N ASP A 469 -1.76 24.40 -11.67
CA ASP A 469 -2.96 25.25 -11.83
C ASP A 469 -3.96 25.08 -10.66
N ILE A 470 -3.96 23.90 -10.03
CA ILE A 470 -4.91 23.54 -8.96
C ILE A 470 -4.25 23.46 -7.58
N GLY A 471 -2.95 23.71 -7.47
CA GLY A 471 -2.19 23.61 -6.23
C GLY A 471 -2.09 22.18 -5.66
N MET A 472 -2.07 21.15 -6.53
CA MET A 472 -1.96 19.76 -6.09
C MET A 472 -0.52 19.42 -5.65
N ASP A 473 -0.34 18.85 -4.45
CA ASP A 473 0.94 18.29 -4.04
C ASP A 473 1.33 17.07 -4.89
N THR A 474 2.54 17.11 -5.47
CA THR A 474 3.08 16.06 -6.34
C THR A 474 4.11 15.17 -5.66
N SER A 475 4.41 15.39 -4.38
CA SER A 475 5.40 14.62 -3.60
C SER A 475 5.10 13.13 -3.63
N ARG A 476 3.83 12.76 -3.52
CA ARG A 476 3.45 11.35 -3.68
C ARG A 476 3.82 10.79 -5.05
N ALA A 477 3.58 11.57 -6.11
CA ALA A 477 3.73 11.05 -7.45
C ALA A 477 5.17 10.66 -7.78
N VAL A 478 6.13 11.37 -7.20
CA VAL A 478 7.56 11.03 -7.27
C VAL A 478 7.84 9.69 -6.58
N LEU A 479 7.27 9.47 -5.38
CA LEU A 479 7.39 8.20 -4.67
C LEU A 479 6.75 7.05 -5.47
N ASP A 480 5.57 7.26 -6.03
CA ASP A 480 4.85 6.28 -6.83
C ASP A 480 5.61 5.93 -8.13
N ALA A 481 6.25 6.91 -8.78
CA ALA A 481 7.10 6.66 -9.94
C ALA A 481 8.29 5.75 -9.61
N THR A 482 8.92 5.93 -8.44
CA THR A 482 9.99 5.03 -7.98
C THR A 482 9.47 3.63 -7.68
N ALA A 483 8.34 3.50 -6.98
CA ALA A 483 7.67 2.23 -6.76
C ALA A 483 7.30 1.51 -8.08
N HIS A 484 6.80 2.25 -9.08
CA HIS A 484 6.45 1.71 -10.41
C HIS A 484 7.67 1.22 -11.18
N ARG A 485 8.82 1.89 -11.09
CA ARG A 485 10.07 1.41 -11.67
C ARG A 485 10.50 0.07 -11.08
N HIS A 486 10.41 -0.07 -9.75
CA HIS A 486 10.74 -1.34 -9.08
C HIS A 486 9.80 -2.48 -9.48
N ILE A 487 8.50 -2.22 -9.50
CA ILE A 487 7.49 -3.20 -9.96
C ILE A 487 7.83 -3.64 -11.38
N THR A 488 7.97 -2.68 -12.31
CA THR A 488 8.19 -2.95 -13.74
C THR A 488 9.48 -3.76 -13.96
N ALA A 489 10.58 -3.37 -13.30
CA ALA A 489 11.87 -4.05 -13.41
C ALA A 489 11.80 -5.52 -12.98
N GLN A 490 10.96 -5.85 -11.98
CA GLN A 490 10.79 -7.22 -11.50
C GLN A 490 9.78 -8.02 -12.32
N THR A 491 8.70 -7.38 -12.80
CA THR A 491 7.67 -8.05 -13.62
C THR A 491 8.11 -8.35 -15.04
N TRP A 492 9.02 -7.56 -15.59
CA TRP A 492 9.50 -7.70 -16.97
C TRP A 492 10.90 -8.31 -17.03
N ALA A 493 11.48 -8.66 -15.88
CA ALA A 493 12.62 -9.56 -15.87
C ALA A 493 12.22 -10.88 -16.54
N PRO A 494 13.01 -11.42 -17.48
CA PRO A 494 12.75 -12.72 -18.07
C PRO A 494 12.62 -13.73 -16.94
N VAL A 495 11.48 -14.43 -16.88
CA VAL A 495 11.32 -15.58 -15.99
C VAL A 495 12.46 -16.54 -16.31
N PRO A 496 13.33 -16.90 -15.35
CA PRO A 496 14.30 -17.97 -15.58
C PRO A 496 13.52 -19.18 -16.03
N ALA A 497 13.84 -19.71 -17.21
CA ALA A 497 13.22 -20.93 -17.69
C ALA A 497 13.27 -21.97 -16.55
N PRO A 498 12.17 -22.68 -16.27
CA PRO A 498 12.22 -23.74 -15.28
C PRO A 498 13.37 -24.66 -15.67
N ASN A 499 14.35 -24.80 -14.76
CA ASN A 499 15.42 -25.78 -14.94
C ASN A 499 14.76 -27.10 -15.33
N PRO A 500 15.14 -27.72 -16.45
CA PRO A 500 14.63 -29.03 -16.78
C PRO A 500 15.10 -29.94 -15.66
N VAL A 501 14.20 -30.24 -14.71
CA VAL A 501 14.37 -31.34 -13.79
C VAL A 501 14.59 -32.53 -14.69
N ALA A 502 15.82 -33.06 -14.64
CA ALA A 502 16.20 -34.26 -15.35
C ALA A 502 15.06 -35.26 -15.20
N ARG A 503 14.52 -35.72 -16.32
CA ARG A 503 13.63 -36.87 -16.36
C ARG A 503 14.42 -38.03 -15.75
N GLY A 504 14.27 -38.21 -14.45
CA GLY A 504 14.72 -39.40 -13.76
C GLY A 504 14.02 -40.58 -14.41
N ALA A 505 14.81 -41.51 -14.92
CA ALA A 505 14.36 -42.76 -15.46
C ALA A 505 13.36 -43.40 -14.49
N ILE A 506 12.11 -43.57 -14.93
CA ILE A 506 11.14 -44.41 -14.24
C ILE A 506 11.68 -45.84 -14.37
N ALA A 507 12.26 -46.32 -13.28
CA ALA A 507 12.60 -47.71 -13.10
C ALA A 507 11.33 -48.56 -13.32
N ARG A 508 11.43 -49.51 -14.25
CA ARG A 508 10.45 -50.59 -14.41
C ARG A 508 10.33 -51.37 -13.10
N GLY A 509 9.10 -51.64 -12.67
CA GLY A 509 8.82 -52.78 -11.81
C GLY A 509 7.78 -52.53 -10.72
N ALA A 510 6.51 -52.82 -11.04
CA ALA A 510 5.65 -53.71 -10.26
C ALA A 510 4.33 -53.88 -11.03
N ALA A 511 4.15 -55.05 -11.63
CA ALA A 511 2.90 -55.45 -12.25
C ALA A 511 1.82 -55.63 -11.16
N ALA A 512 0.70 -54.92 -11.30
CA ALA A 512 -0.52 -55.23 -10.58
C ALA A 512 -1.29 -56.34 -11.34
N PRO A 513 -1.84 -57.35 -10.64
CA PRO A 513 -2.47 -58.50 -11.28
C PRO A 513 -3.81 -58.13 -11.91
N GLN A 514 -4.11 -58.76 -13.05
CA GLN A 514 -5.38 -58.66 -13.77
C GLN A 514 -6.55 -59.17 -12.92
N PRO A 515 -7.75 -58.56 -13.01
CA PRO A 515 -8.96 -59.11 -12.41
C PRO A 515 -9.44 -60.33 -13.22
N ALA A 516 -9.70 -61.43 -12.51
CA ALA A 516 -10.20 -62.67 -13.05
C ALA A 516 -11.60 -62.51 -13.66
N THR A 517 -11.76 -62.97 -14.89
CA THR A 517 -13.06 -63.19 -15.56
C THR A 517 -13.90 -64.23 -14.82
N PRO A 518 -15.23 -64.05 -14.67
CA PRO A 518 -16.10 -65.10 -14.20
C PRO A 518 -16.26 -66.17 -15.28
N GLY A 519 -15.98 -67.43 -14.91
CA GLY A 519 -16.14 -68.59 -15.77
C GLY A 519 -17.60 -68.78 -16.18
N ARG A 520 -17.85 -68.83 -17.50
CA ARG A 520 -19.05 -69.45 -18.07
C ARG A 520 -18.92 -70.96 -17.92
N GLY A 521 -19.86 -71.56 -17.17
CA GLY A 521 -20.07 -72.99 -17.15
C GLY A 521 -20.42 -73.52 -18.53
N ALA A 522 -19.86 -74.69 -18.84
CA ALA A 522 -20.12 -75.48 -20.03
C ALA A 522 -21.52 -76.13 -20.00
N ARG A 523 -22.11 -76.24 -21.21
CA ARG A 523 -23.04 -77.26 -21.75
C ARG A 523 -23.29 -76.81 -23.20
N ALA A 524 -23.11 -77.60 -24.26
CA ALA A 524 -22.75 -78.99 -24.46
C ALA A 524 -21.92 -79.08 -25.76
#